data_AF-A0A1K1LNM9-F1
#
_entry.id   AF-A0A1K1LNM9-F1
#
_cell.length_a   1.000
_cell.length_b   1.000
_cell.length_c   1.000
_cell.angle_alpha   90.00
_cell.angle_beta   90.00
_cell.angle_gamma   90.00
#
_symmetry.space_group_name_H-M   'P 1'
#
loop_
_entity.id
_entity.type
_entity.pdbx_description
1 polymer ?
#
loop_
_entity_poly.entity_id
_entity_poly.type
_entity_poly.pdbx_seq_one_letter_code
_entity_poly.pdbx_strand_id
1 'polypeptide(L)'
;MKNTKVIMTIVAAAVLMAGCGSTSENDSSEAATTTTAVTEAETTTTTAAEEAEPETEEETSETEEDPFGDEYWESTERLIPVTYEGDFEYDGVTFKTLADVFTAAGDDPNVGSSGNQFICVIENDNICARFIANMPADMTQQLYDLDIFDDDYKQKELDLVKDLEIARVDDLKAGVPAQEELDKYNGFTVSELADAGFEMSGWSIVGTEGEFTFDNGYYEYAVTFNEPLSEDTDYNETGATDGLTVKSVTYSQLSYNAFNTDDLFE
;
A
#
# COMPACT_ATOMS: atom_id res chain seq x y z
N MET A 1 -25.99 -12.16 42.45
CA MET A 1 -24.65 -12.04 41.83
C MET A 1 -24.87 -11.54 40.41
N LYS A 2 -24.64 -10.25 40.16
CA LYS A 2 -24.72 -9.61 38.84
C LYS A 2 -23.30 -9.16 38.51
N ASN A 3 -22.68 -9.78 37.51
CA ASN A 3 -21.39 -9.38 36.99
C ASN A 3 -21.63 -8.39 35.85
N THR A 4 -21.34 -7.12 36.12
CA THR A 4 -21.27 -6.06 35.11
C THR A 4 -19.86 -6.07 34.53
N LYS A 5 -19.70 -6.43 33.26
CA LYS A 5 -18.46 -6.18 32.51
C LYS A 5 -18.48 -4.71 32.06
N VAL A 6 -17.46 -3.96 32.48
CA VAL A 6 -17.15 -2.63 31.95
C VAL A 6 -16.22 -2.85 30.76
N ILE A 7 -16.68 -2.48 29.56
CA ILE A 7 -15.83 -2.38 28.37
C ILE A 7 -15.30 -0.94 28.37
N MET A 8 -13.98 -0.81 28.37
CA MET A 8 -13.26 0.45 28.39
C MET A 8 -12.81 0.73 26.95
N THR A 9 -13.51 1.61 26.26
CA THR A 9 -13.14 2.10 24.93
C THR A 9 -12.05 3.16 25.10
N ILE A 10 -10.85 2.90 24.59
CA ILE A 10 -9.78 3.89 24.45
C ILE A 10 -9.95 4.52 23.07
N VAL A 11 -10.35 5.79 23.05
CA VAL A 11 -10.32 6.64 21.85
C VAL A 11 -8.97 7.35 21.85
N ALA A 12 -8.08 6.97 20.94
CA ALA A 12 -6.86 7.71 20.66
C ALA A 12 -7.11 8.58 19.41
N ALA A 13 -7.42 9.85 19.62
CA ALA A 13 -7.44 10.86 18.58
C ALA A 13 -6.07 11.55 18.54
N ALA A 14 -5.32 11.36 17.45
CA ALA A 14 -4.13 12.15 17.15
C ALA A 14 -4.47 13.16 16.05
N VAL A 15 -4.59 14.43 16.44
CA VAL A 15 -4.68 15.59 15.55
C VAL A 15 -3.27 16.12 15.34
N LEU A 16 -2.74 16.02 14.13
CA LEU A 16 -1.54 16.75 13.70
C LEU A 16 -1.97 17.89 12.77
N MET A 17 -2.06 19.10 13.33
CA MET A 17 -2.04 20.34 12.55
C MET A 17 -0.70 21.04 12.76
N ALA A 18 0.18 20.97 11.76
CA ALA A 18 1.35 21.82 11.64
C ALA A 18 1.01 23.00 10.72
N GLY A 19 0.36 24.03 11.28
CA GLY A 19 0.16 25.33 10.62
C GLY A 19 1.26 26.30 11.01
N CYS A 20 2.26 26.47 10.14
CA CYS A 20 3.31 27.47 10.28
C CYS A 20 2.76 28.85 9.89
N GLY A 21 2.47 29.68 10.91
CA GLY A 21 2.07 31.07 10.74
C GLY A 21 3.28 32.00 10.59
N SER A 22 3.40 32.62 9.43
CA SER A 22 4.31 33.74 9.14
C SER A 22 3.82 35.04 9.77
N THR A 23 4.72 35.83 10.37
CA THR A 23 4.78 37.30 10.19
C THR A 23 6.01 37.86 10.91
N SER A 24 6.88 38.55 10.17
CA SER A 24 7.39 39.85 10.59
C SER A 24 7.97 40.59 9.38
N GLU A 25 7.35 41.73 9.06
CA GLU A 25 7.92 42.83 8.29
C GLU A 25 9.21 43.32 8.97
N ASN A 26 10.24 43.70 8.19
CA ASN A 26 10.58 45.10 7.95
C ASN A 26 12.02 45.30 7.44
N ASP A 27 12.18 46.36 6.65
CA ASP A 27 13.38 47.16 6.35
C ASP A 27 14.49 46.66 5.39
N SER A 28 14.44 47.22 4.18
CA SER A 28 15.44 48.16 3.63
C SER A 28 16.94 47.85 3.79
N SER A 29 17.63 47.57 2.68
CA SER A 29 18.73 48.44 2.19
C SER A 29 19.29 47.98 0.83
N GLU A 30 19.82 48.96 0.12
CA GLU A 30 20.39 48.96 -1.22
C GLU A 30 21.58 48.01 -1.51
N ALA A 31 21.78 47.81 -2.82
CA ALA A 31 23.04 47.64 -3.55
C ALA A 31 23.83 46.34 -3.41
N ALA A 32 23.95 45.60 -4.51
CA ALA A 32 25.10 45.69 -5.42
C ALA A 32 25.09 44.50 -6.40
N THR A 33 24.89 44.79 -7.68
CA THR A 33 25.23 43.92 -8.80
C THR A 33 26.72 43.57 -8.77
N THR A 34 27.06 42.28 -8.80
CA THR A 34 28.34 41.82 -9.37
C THR A 34 28.12 40.52 -10.13
N THR A 35 28.23 40.63 -11.45
CA THR A 35 28.36 39.55 -12.42
C THR A 35 29.71 38.86 -12.25
N THR A 36 29.75 37.54 -12.21
CA THR A 36 30.96 36.80 -12.59
C THR A 36 30.55 35.54 -13.33
N ALA A 37 30.78 35.57 -14.64
CA ALA A 37 30.68 34.43 -15.54
C ALA A 37 31.79 33.42 -15.22
N VAL A 38 31.46 32.14 -15.21
CA VAL A 38 32.44 31.06 -15.28
C VAL A 38 32.30 30.42 -16.65
N THR A 39 33.43 30.44 -17.35
CA THR A 39 33.63 30.06 -18.74
C THR A 39 33.66 28.54 -18.90
N GLU A 40 32.94 28.04 -19.91
CA GLU A 40 33.04 26.69 -20.43
C GLU A 40 34.42 26.47 -21.09
N ALA A 41 35.01 25.31 -20.86
CA ALA A 41 36.17 24.83 -21.61
C ALA A 41 35.84 23.46 -22.21
N GLU A 42 35.33 23.50 -23.44
CA GLU A 42 35.31 22.35 -24.34
C GLU A 42 36.75 21.97 -24.69
N THR A 43 37.12 20.71 -24.48
CA THR A 43 38.38 20.15 -24.97
C THR A 43 38.05 19.10 -26.03
N THR A 44 38.28 19.45 -27.30
CA THR A 44 38.26 18.53 -28.44
C THR A 44 39.68 18.00 -28.65
N THR A 45 39.85 16.69 -28.62
CA THR A 45 41.09 16.04 -29.05
C THR A 45 40.77 15.05 -30.16
N THR A 46 41.16 15.42 -31.37
CA THR A 46 41.18 14.54 -32.55
C THR A 46 42.49 13.77 -32.55
N THR A 47 42.45 12.44 -32.64
CA THR A 47 43.59 11.65 -33.12
C THR A 47 43.08 10.48 -33.96
N ALA A 48 43.75 10.30 -35.09
CA ALA A 48 43.35 9.48 -36.22
C ALA A 48 43.63 7.99 -36.02
N ALA A 49 42.83 7.22 -36.77
CA ALA A 49 42.84 5.79 -37.04
C ALA A 49 44.20 5.09 -37.10
N GLU A 50 44.26 3.92 -36.46
CA GLU A 50 45.04 2.77 -36.89
C GLU A 50 44.13 1.53 -36.77
N GLU A 51 43.84 0.90 -37.91
CA GLU A 51 43.10 -0.36 -38.00
C GLU A 51 43.96 -1.49 -37.43
N ALA A 52 43.46 -2.14 -36.38
CA ALA A 52 43.90 -3.47 -35.96
C ALA A 52 42.64 -4.34 -35.85
N GLU A 53 42.56 -5.38 -36.69
CA GLU A 53 41.51 -6.40 -36.59
C GLU A 53 41.65 -7.15 -35.27
N PRO A 54 40.58 -7.34 -34.48
CA PRO A 54 40.60 -8.29 -33.38
C PRO A 54 40.29 -9.69 -33.88
N GLU A 55 41.17 -10.63 -33.55
CA GLU A 55 40.94 -12.06 -33.66
C GLU A 55 39.74 -12.45 -32.77
N THR A 56 38.75 -13.12 -33.37
CA THR A 56 37.63 -13.75 -32.66
C THR A 56 38.13 -14.96 -31.88
N GLU A 57 38.26 -14.80 -30.57
CA GLU A 57 38.27 -15.92 -29.63
C GLU A 57 36.82 -16.40 -29.44
N GLU A 58 36.55 -17.66 -29.81
CA GLU A 58 35.31 -18.34 -29.46
C GLU A 58 35.29 -18.61 -27.95
N GLU A 59 34.61 -17.76 -27.18
CA GLU A 59 34.14 -18.14 -25.85
C GLU A 59 33.00 -19.16 -26.01
N THR A 60 33.32 -20.42 -25.74
CA THR A 60 32.30 -21.41 -25.40
C THR A 60 31.74 -21.05 -24.02
N SER A 61 30.60 -20.37 -23.98
CA SER A 61 29.83 -20.23 -22.74
C SER A 61 29.31 -21.61 -22.35
N GLU A 62 29.96 -22.23 -21.37
CA GLU A 62 29.35 -23.31 -20.62
C GLU A 62 28.12 -22.72 -19.93
N THR A 63 26.95 -23.15 -20.37
CA THR A 63 25.69 -22.81 -19.74
C THR A 63 25.71 -23.51 -18.38
N GLU A 64 26.06 -22.79 -17.31
CA GLU A 64 25.77 -23.26 -15.96
C GLU A 64 24.25 -23.42 -15.90
N GLU A 65 23.79 -24.67 -15.79
CA GLU A 65 22.41 -24.97 -15.47
C GLU A 65 22.11 -24.29 -14.13
N ASP A 66 21.24 -23.29 -14.17
CA ASP A 66 20.72 -22.65 -12.97
C ASP A 66 20.13 -23.75 -12.06
N PRO A 67 20.70 -24.02 -10.87
CA PRO A 67 20.14 -25.00 -9.96
C PRO A 67 18.79 -24.54 -9.38
N PHE A 68 18.40 -23.29 -9.60
CA PHE A 68 17.06 -22.77 -9.38
C PHE A 68 16.27 -22.90 -10.67
N GLY A 69 16.00 -24.16 -11.04
CA GLY A 69 15.01 -24.46 -12.06
C GLY A 69 13.73 -23.70 -11.77
N ASP A 70 13.03 -23.33 -12.85
CA ASP A 70 11.83 -22.51 -12.97
C ASP A 70 10.59 -23.05 -12.19
N GLU A 71 10.78 -23.60 -10.99
CA GLU A 71 9.74 -23.76 -9.98
C GLU A 71 9.33 -22.36 -9.52
N TYR A 72 8.49 -21.75 -10.36
CA TYR A 72 7.42 -20.88 -9.91
C TYR A 72 6.85 -21.50 -8.63
N TRP A 73 7.12 -20.83 -7.52
CA TRP A 73 6.47 -21.01 -6.23
C TRP A 73 4.97 -21.17 -6.49
N GLU A 74 4.45 -22.40 -6.35
CA GLU A 74 3.00 -22.59 -6.25
C GLU A 74 2.59 -21.84 -4.99
N SER A 75 2.02 -20.65 -5.20
CA SER A 75 1.69 -19.68 -4.19
C SER A 75 1.06 -20.36 -2.98
N THR A 76 1.62 -20.05 -1.80
CA THR A 76 0.90 -20.08 -0.53
C THR A 76 -0.57 -19.77 -0.78
N GLU A 77 -1.47 -20.61 -0.27
CA GLU A 77 -2.92 -20.52 -0.44
C GLU A 77 -3.38 -19.07 -0.26
N ARG A 78 -3.39 -18.29 -1.36
CA ARG A 78 -3.77 -16.88 -1.33
C ARG A 78 -5.18 -16.86 -0.79
N LEU A 79 -5.45 -16.02 0.20
CA LEU A 79 -6.77 -15.92 0.83
C LEU A 79 -7.77 -15.40 -0.22
N ILE A 80 -8.39 -16.33 -0.95
CA ILE A 80 -9.27 -16.01 -2.09
C ILE A 80 -10.57 -15.45 -1.52
N PRO A 81 -10.97 -14.23 -1.90
CA PRO A 81 -12.22 -13.64 -1.43
C PRO A 81 -13.42 -14.37 -2.02
N VAL A 82 -14.56 -14.30 -1.33
CA VAL A 82 -15.82 -14.82 -1.88
C VAL A 82 -16.47 -13.74 -2.74
N THR A 83 -16.65 -14.04 -4.03
CA THR A 83 -17.18 -13.10 -5.02
C THR A 83 -18.67 -13.33 -5.32
N TYR A 84 -19.43 -12.24 -5.41
CA TYR A 84 -20.85 -12.22 -5.75
C TYR A 84 -21.14 -11.32 -6.96
N GLU A 85 -22.01 -11.78 -7.87
CA GLU A 85 -22.54 -11.01 -9.00
C GLU A 85 -24.03 -10.66 -8.75
N GLY A 86 -24.40 -9.38 -8.71
CA GLY A 86 -25.80 -8.91 -8.59
C GLY A 86 -26.16 -8.24 -7.24
N ASP A 87 -27.44 -8.32 -6.84
CA ASP A 87 -27.94 -7.77 -5.57
C ASP A 87 -27.19 -8.45 -4.40
N PHE A 88 -26.22 -7.75 -3.81
CA PHE A 88 -25.43 -8.26 -2.69
C PHE A 88 -26.11 -7.88 -1.37
N GLU A 89 -26.52 -8.89 -0.61
CA GLU A 89 -27.06 -8.71 0.74
C GLU A 89 -26.02 -9.13 1.77
N TYR A 90 -25.67 -8.21 2.66
CA TYR A 90 -24.79 -8.47 3.78
C TYR A 90 -25.45 -8.02 5.07
N ASP A 91 -25.58 -8.96 6.02
CA ASP A 91 -26.24 -8.75 7.32
C ASP A 91 -27.62 -8.05 7.22
N GLY A 92 -28.42 -8.42 6.21
CA GLY A 92 -29.74 -7.85 5.99
C GLY A 92 -29.77 -6.50 5.26
N VAL A 93 -28.62 -5.98 4.82
CA VAL A 93 -28.51 -4.77 3.99
C VAL A 93 -28.23 -5.15 2.56
N THR A 94 -29.09 -4.71 1.63
CA THR A 94 -28.87 -4.89 0.19
C THR A 94 -28.17 -3.67 -0.38
N PHE A 95 -27.01 -3.87 -0.99
CA PHE A 95 -26.25 -2.84 -1.69
C PHE A 95 -26.51 -2.92 -3.18
N LYS A 96 -26.97 -1.82 -3.80
CA LYS A 96 -27.28 -1.77 -5.24
C LYS A 96 -26.43 -0.76 -5.98
N THR A 97 -26.20 0.40 -5.37
CA THR A 97 -25.39 1.47 -5.96
C THR A 97 -24.26 1.89 -5.03
N LEU A 98 -23.28 2.62 -5.57
CA LEU A 98 -22.23 3.21 -4.75
C LEU A 98 -22.76 4.18 -3.68
N ALA A 99 -23.91 4.83 -3.91
CA ALA A 99 -24.57 5.65 -2.89
C ALA A 99 -24.94 4.85 -1.63
N ASP A 100 -25.41 3.61 -1.79
CA ASP A 100 -25.72 2.72 -0.67
C ASP A 100 -24.44 2.39 0.12
N VAL A 101 -23.36 2.13 -0.61
CA VAL A 101 -22.03 1.80 -0.05
C VAL A 101 -21.46 3.00 0.70
N PHE A 102 -21.48 4.20 0.13
CA PHE A 102 -20.98 5.42 0.77
C PHE A 102 -21.76 5.72 2.06
N THR A 103 -23.07 5.50 2.06
CA THR A 103 -23.90 5.64 3.26
C THR A 103 -23.47 4.68 4.38
N ALA A 104 -23.09 3.44 4.03
CA ALA A 104 -22.60 2.46 5.00
C ALA A 104 -21.14 2.71 5.44
N ALA A 105 -20.31 3.28 4.57
CA ALA A 105 -18.92 3.63 4.86
C ALA A 105 -18.81 4.83 5.82
N GLY A 106 -19.73 5.80 5.73
CA GLY A 106 -19.76 6.98 6.58
C GLY A 106 -19.18 8.23 5.91
N ASP A 107 -18.63 9.15 6.71
CA ASP A 107 -18.27 10.50 6.26
C ASP A 107 -17.03 10.54 5.34
N ASP A 108 -16.20 9.49 5.33
CA ASP A 108 -14.97 9.42 4.52
C ASP A 108 -14.81 8.01 3.93
N PRO A 109 -15.54 7.68 2.85
CA PRO A 109 -15.46 6.36 2.24
C PRO A 109 -14.07 6.14 1.62
N ASN A 110 -13.44 5.02 1.97
CA ASN A 110 -12.18 4.61 1.37
C ASN A 110 -12.45 4.11 -0.06
N VAL A 111 -12.04 4.89 -1.05
CA VAL A 111 -12.33 4.66 -2.47
C VAL A 111 -11.09 4.82 -3.32
N GLY A 112 -11.09 4.11 -4.44
CA GLY A 112 -10.06 4.20 -5.46
C GLY A 112 -10.63 3.87 -6.83
N SER A 113 -9.82 4.08 -7.86
CA SER A 113 -10.15 3.64 -9.22
C SER A 113 -9.00 2.86 -9.81
N SER A 114 -9.33 1.79 -10.55
CA SER A 114 -8.38 1.01 -11.34
C SER A 114 -8.99 0.75 -12.71
N GLY A 115 -8.32 1.22 -13.76
CA GLY A 115 -8.83 1.14 -15.13
C GLY A 115 -10.23 1.76 -15.27
N ASN A 116 -11.21 0.93 -15.64
CA ASN A 116 -12.63 1.33 -15.78
C ASN A 116 -13.47 0.93 -14.56
N GLN A 117 -12.86 0.67 -13.41
CA GLN A 117 -13.56 0.26 -12.20
C GLN A 117 -13.41 1.32 -11.11
N PHE A 118 -14.51 1.59 -10.42
CA PHE A 118 -14.54 2.35 -9.19
C PHE A 118 -14.73 1.39 -8.02
N ILE A 119 -13.90 1.54 -7.00
CA ILE A 119 -13.76 0.58 -5.92
C ILE A 119 -13.99 1.31 -4.61
N CYS A 120 -14.84 0.76 -3.75
CA CYS A 120 -14.98 1.20 -2.37
C CYS A 120 -14.70 0.02 -1.44
N VAL A 121 -13.82 0.22 -0.47
CA VAL A 121 -13.51 -0.78 0.55
C VAL A 121 -14.10 -0.30 1.87
N ILE A 122 -14.85 -1.17 2.53
CA ILE A 122 -15.39 -0.91 3.86
C ILE A 122 -14.80 -1.92 4.82
N GLU A 123 -14.22 -1.43 5.90
CA GLU A 123 -13.87 -2.20 7.08
C GLU A 123 -14.44 -1.54 8.33
N ASN A 124 -15.43 -2.18 8.96
CA ASN A 124 -15.97 -1.83 10.26
C ASN A 124 -16.51 -3.08 10.96
N ASP A 125 -17.04 -2.92 12.18
CA ASP A 125 -17.55 -4.04 13.01
C ASP A 125 -18.52 -4.97 12.26
N ASN A 126 -19.29 -4.41 11.33
CA ASN A 126 -20.28 -5.14 10.57
C ASN A 126 -19.69 -5.63 9.25
N ILE A 127 -19.12 -4.76 8.42
CA ILE A 127 -18.75 -5.02 7.02
C ILE A 127 -17.23 -5.05 6.86
N CYS A 128 -16.70 -6.11 6.24
CA CYS A 128 -15.33 -6.16 5.72
C CYS A 128 -15.40 -6.68 4.28
N ALA A 129 -15.49 -5.75 3.33
CA ALA A 129 -15.80 -6.07 1.93
C ALA A 129 -15.29 -5.00 0.96
N ARG A 130 -15.09 -5.42 -0.28
CA ARG A 130 -14.78 -4.56 -1.41
C ARG A 130 -15.93 -4.56 -2.41
N PHE A 131 -16.41 -3.36 -2.74
CA PHE A 131 -17.48 -3.12 -3.70
C PHE A 131 -16.89 -2.54 -4.97
N ILE A 132 -17.21 -3.14 -6.12
CA ILE A 132 -16.67 -2.77 -7.42
C ILE A 132 -17.82 -2.40 -8.34
N ALA A 133 -17.76 -1.20 -8.91
CA ALA A 133 -18.66 -0.72 -9.94
C ALA A 133 -17.90 -0.47 -11.25
N ASN A 134 -18.53 -0.78 -12.38
CA ASN A 134 -17.93 -0.49 -13.69
C ASN A 134 -18.28 0.96 -14.09
N MET A 135 -17.25 1.75 -14.38
CA MET A 135 -17.38 3.09 -14.92
C MET A 135 -17.50 3.05 -16.45
N PRO A 136 -18.49 3.74 -17.04
CA PRO A 136 -18.49 4.10 -18.45
C PRO A 136 -17.26 4.95 -18.80
N ALA A 137 -16.74 4.82 -20.03
CA ALA A 137 -15.52 5.51 -20.44
C ALA A 137 -15.58 7.05 -20.34
N ASP A 138 -16.76 7.63 -20.58
CA ASP A 138 -16.99 9.07 -20.42
C ASP A 138 -16.98 9.50 -18.94
N MET A 139 -17.41 8.64 -18.03
CA MET A 139 -17.32 8.89 -16.59
C MET A 139 -15.88 8.77 -16.10
N THR A 140 -15.12 7.79 -16.57
CA THR A 140 -13.68 7.66 -16.28
C THR A 140 -12.93 8.94 -16.68
N GLN A 141 -13.21 9.48 -17.87
CA GLN A 141 -12.62 10.75 -18.29
C GLN A 141 -13.05 11.93 -17.38
N GLN A 142 -14.33 12.02 -17.03
CA GLN A 142 -14.82 13.06 -16.12
C GLN A 142 -14.12 13.00 -14.75
N LEU A 143 -13.84 11.80 -14.24
CA LEU A 143 -13.12 11.61 -12.98
C LEU A 143 -11.66 12.07 -13.09
N TYR A 144 -10.98 11.77 -14.20
CA TYR A 144 -9.62 12.27 -14.48
C TYR A 144 -9.56 13.79 -14.69
N ASP A 145 -10.64 14.39 -15.19
CA ASP A 145 -10.72 15.83 -15.43
C ASP A 145 -11.02 16.64 -14.14
N LEU A 146 -11.32 15.96 -13.01
CA LEU A 146 -11.50 16.63 -11.72
C LEU A 146 -10.17 17.22 -11.22
N ASP A 147 -10.24 18.43 -10.69
CA ASP A 147 -9.08 19.09 -10.08
C ASP A 147 -8.89 18.57 -8.65
N ILE A 148 -7.83 17.78 -8.44
CA ILE A 148 -7.48 17.22 -7.12
C ILE A 148 -7.17 18.29 -6.06
N PHE A 149 -6.93 19.53 -6.47
CA PHE A 149 -6.67 20.65 -5.59
C PHE A 149 -7.93 21.44 -5.21
N ASP A 150 -9.10 21.04 -5.69
CA ASP A 150 -10.37 21.66 -5.32
C ASP A 150 -10.78 21.27 -3.89
N ASP A 151 -11.25 22.24 -3.10
CA ASP A 151 -11.62 22.02 -1.70
C ASP A 151 -12.76 21.01 -1.53
N ASP A 152 -13.57 20.82 -2.58
CA ASP A 152 -14.68 19.86 -2.65
C ASP A 152 -14.40 18.68 -3.61
N TYR A 153 -13.14 18.46 -4.02
CA TYR A 153 -12.75 17.39 -4.94
C TYR A 153 -13.38 16.04 -4.55
N LYS A 154 -13.26 15.66 -3.28
CA LYS A 154 -13.79 14.39 -2.77
C LYS A 154 -15.30 14.27 -2.95
N GLN A 155 -16.03 15.34 -2.65
CA GLN A 155 -17.47 15.36 -2.79
C GLN A 155 -17.88 15.28 -4.28
N LYS A 156 -17.15 15.97 -5.17
CA LYS A 156 -17.36 15.91 -6.62
C LYS A 156 -17.10 14.51 -7.19
N GLU A 157 -16.04 13.85 -6.73
CA GLU A 157 -15.73 12.46 -7.07
C GLU A 157 -16.90 11.55 -6.70
N LEU A 158 -17.34 11.58 -5.44
CA LEU A 158 -18.43 10.72 -4.95
C LEU A 158 -19.76 11.04 -5.64
N ASP A 159 -20.08 12.31 -5.87
CA ASP A 159 -21.32 12.72 -6.55
C ASP A 159 -21.37 12.28 -8.02
N LEU A 160 -20.22 12.17 -8.69
CA LEU A 160 -20.12 11.71 -10.07
C LEU A 160 -20.45 10.22 -10.20
N VAL A 161 -20.00 9.41 -9.23
CA VAL A 161 -20.05 7.93 -9.32
C VAL A 161 -21.15 7.28 -8.49
N LYS A 162 -21.81 8.00 -7.56
CA LYS A 162 -22.77 7.42 -6.59
C LYS A 162 -23.91 6.61 -7.21
N ASP A 163 -24.31 6.92 -8.43
CA ASP A 163 -25.43 6.24 -9.11
C ASP A 163 -24.98 4.98 -9.89
N LEU A 164 -23.68 4.67 -9.93
CA LEU A 164 -23.19 3.43 -10.54
C LEU A 164 -23.71 2.21 -9.78
N GLU A 165 -24.21 1.23 -10.55
CA GLU A 165 -24.60 -0.07 -10.03
C GLU A 165 -23.36 -0.88 -9.63
N ILE A 166 -23.47 -1.57 -8.50
CA ILE A 166 -22.43 -2.48 -8.02
C ILE A 166 -22.41 -3.69 -8.95
N ALA A 167 -21.28 -3.91 -9.61
CA ALA A 167 -21.09 -5.04 -10.50
C ALA A 167 -20.66 -6.29 -9.74
N ARG A 168 -19.86 -6.09 -8.69
CA ARG A 168 -19.24 -7.17 -7.92
C ARG A 168 -19.02 -6.75 -6.48
N VAL A 169 -19.18 -7.70 -5.57
CA VAL A 169 -18.74 -7.57 -4.19
C VAL A 169 -17.85 -8.75 -3.81
N ASP A 170 -16.74 -8.44 -3.15
CA ASP A 170 -15.84 -9.40 -2.54
C ASP A 170 -15.98 -9.32 -1.02
N ASP A 171 -16.44 -10.41 -0.39
CA ASP A 171 -16.44 -10.55 1.07
C ASP A 171 -15.02 -10.88 1.53
N LEU A 172 -14.39 -9.89 2.17
CA LEU A 172 -13.02 -9.99 2.69
C LEU A 172 -13.01 -10.49 4.13
N LYS A 173 -14.14 -10.44 4.84
CA LYS A 173 -14.23 -10.90 6.23
C LYS A 173 -13.92 -12.37 6.35
N ALA A 174 -14.38 -13.17 5.39
CA ALA A 174 -14.18 -14.61 5.36
C ALA A 174 -12.70 -15.01 5.19
N GLY A 175 -11.88 -14.12 4.63
CA GLY A 175 -10.45 -14.37 4.44
C GLY A 175 -9.56 -13.77 5.54
N VAL A 176 -10.10 -13.07 6.54
CA VAL A 176 -9.29 -12.63 7.69
C VAL A 176 -8.88 -13.87 8.50
N PRO A 177 -7.58 -14.20 8.60
CA PRO A 177 -7.13 -15.40 9.29
C PRO A 177 -7.42 -15.31 10.79
N ALA A 178 -7.70 -16.46 11.40
CA ALA A 178 -7.85 -16.51 12.86
C ALA A 178 -6.49 -16.26 13.54
N GLN A 179 -6.50 -15.68 14.74
CA GLN A 179 -5.25 -15.46 15.48
C GLN A 179 -4.44 -16.75 15.70
N GLU A 180 -5.12 -17.88 15.91
CA GLU A 180 -4.46 -19.19 16.04
C GLU A 180 -3.68 -19.60 14.77
N GLU A 181 -4.11 -19.16 13.60
CA GLU A 181 -3.41 -19.38 12.34
C GLU A 181 -2.22 -18.43 12.17
N LEU A 182 -2.29 -17.21 12.72
CA LEU A 182 -1.19 -16.27 12.71
C LEU A 182 -0.09 -16.64 13.72
N ASP A 183 -0.47 -17.24 14.85
CA ASP A 183 0.47 -17.66 15.89
C ASP A 183 1.50 -18.69 15.41
N LYS A 184 1.25 -19.37 14.28
CA LYS A 184 2.20 -20.30 13.66
C LYS A 184 3.46 -19.62 13.12
N TYR A 185 3.41 -18.32 12.87
CA TYR A 185 4.54 -17.51 12.39
C TYR A 185 5.43 -17.00 13.53
N ASN A 186 5.05 -17.23 14.79
CA ASN A 186 5.88 -16.83 15.93
C ASN A 186 7.21 -17.61 15.90
N GLY A 187 8.32 -16.87 16.00
CA GLY A 187 9.68 -17.37 15.90
C GLY A 187 10.25 -17.41 14.48
N PHE A 188 9.45 -17.09 13.45
CA PHE A 188 9.95 -16.95 12.09
C PHE A 188 10.94 -15.79 12.02
N THR A 189 11.92 -15.89 11.14
CA THR A 189 12.71 -14.75 10.68
C THR A 189 11.92 -13.91 9.67
N VAL A 190 12.37 -12.68 9.39
CA VAL A 190 11.75 -11.85 8.34
C VAL A 190 11.84 -12.51 6.96
N SER A 191 12.93 -13.22 6.65
CA SER A 191 13.04 -13.99 5.41
C SER A 191 11.99 -15.10 5.34
N GLU A 192 11.78 -15.85 6.43
CA GLU A 192 10.76 -16.91 6.46
C GLU A 192 9.32 -16.35 6.37
N LEU A 193 9.09 -15.13 6.88
CA LEU A 193 7.82 -14.43 6.65
C LEU A 193 7.66 -14.04 5.18
N ALA A 194 8.72 -13.53 4.54
CA ALA A 194 8.71 -13.21 3.12
C ALA A 194 8.45 -14.44 2.25
N ASP A 195 9.09 -15.58 2.56
CA ASP A 195 8.84 -16.86 1.91
C ASP A 195 7.40 -17.35 2.11
N ALA A 196 6.75 -16.95 3.21
CA ALA A 196 5.33 -17.20 3.47
C ALA A 196 4.37 -16.21 2.76
N GLY A 197 4.91 -15.28 1.96
CA GLY A 197 4.15 -14.30 1.18
C GLY A 197 3.86 -12.99 1.91
N PHE A 198 4.54 -12.69 3.01
CA PHE A 198 4.43 -11.40 3.68
C PHE A 198 5.41 -10.39 3.10
N GLU A 199 4.94 -9.19 2.78
CA GLU A 199 5.76 -8.10 2.27
C GLU A 199 5.77 -6.95 3.27
N MET A 200 6.94 -6.49 3.70
CA MET A 200 7.04 -5.36 4.63
C MET A 200 6.63 -4.06 3.92
N SER A 201 5.61 -3.37 4.43
CA SER A 201 5.07 -2.15 3.83
C SER A 201 5.27 -0.90 4.69
N GLY A 202 5.64 -1.06 5.96
CA GLY A 202 5.90 0.07 6.84
C GLY A 202 6.50 -0.31 8.18
N TRP A 203 6.83 0.69 8.98
CA TRP A 203 7.28 0.52 10.35
C TRP A 203 6.93 1.74 11.20
N SER A 204 6.78 1.52 12.51
CA SER A 204 6.66 2.54 13.53
C SER A 204 7.49 2.14 14.75
N ILE A 205 8.46 2.97 15.11
CA ILE A 205 9.39 2.70 16.21
C ILE A 205 9.19 3.74 17.30
N VAL A 206 8.91 3.28 18.52
CA VAL A 206 8.79 4.12 19.72
C VAL A 206 9.78 3.61 20.76
N GLY A 207 10.96 4.25 20.81
CA GLY A 207 12.06 3.77 21.65
C GLY A 207 12.73 2.54 21.03
N THR A 208 12.85 1.46 21.80
CA THR A 208 13.43 0.18 21.35
C THR A 208 12.38 -0.86 20.95
N GLU A 209 11.10 -0.52 21.10
CA GLU A 209 9.98 -1.31 20.65
C GLU A 209 9.51 -0.74 19.32
N GLY A 210 9.39 -1.60 18.31
CA GLY A 210 8.80 -1.22 17.04
C GLY A 210 7.81 -2.26 16.57
N GLU A 211 6.79 -1.74 15.91
CA GLU A 211 5.79 -2.49 15.20
C GLU A 211 6.05 -2.27 13.71
N PHE A 212 6.13 -3.38 12.99
CA PHE A 212 6.33 -3.39 11.55
C PHE A 212 5.03 -3.79 10.89
N THR A 213 4.74 -3.12 9.79
CA THR A 213 3.57 -3.37 8.98
C THR A 213 3.97 -4.29 7.84
N PHE A 214 3.27 -5.41 7.73
CA PHE A 214 3.44 -6.36 6.63
C PHE A 214 2.10 -6.57 5.93
N ASP A 215 2.13 -6.66 4.62
CA ASP A 215 0.99 -7.03 3.78
C ASP A 215 1.07 -8.51 3.41
N ASN A 216 -0.08 -9.18 3.36
CA ASN A 216 -0.21 -10.49 2.69
C ASN A 216 -1.59 -10.54 2.01
N GLY A 217 -1.58 -10.41 0.68
CA GLY A 217 -2.78 -10.23 -0.12
C GLY A 217 -3.51 -8.94 0.25
N TYR A 218 -4.80 -9.05 0.61
CA TYR A 218 -5.67 -7.92 0.95
C TYR A 218 -5.56 -7.44 2.40
N TYR A 219 -4.70 -8.06 3.21
CA TYR A 219 -4.68 -7.85 4.65
C TYR A 219 -3.33 -7.28 5.09
N GLU A 220 -3.40 -6.34 6.01
CA GLU A 220 -2.26 -5.74 6.68
C GLU A 220 -2.13 -6.32 8.08
N TYR A 221 -0.88 -6.57 8.50
CA TYR A 221 -0.54 -7.21 9.75
C TYR A 221 0.49 -6.37 10.52
N ALA A 222 0.24 -6.24 11.82
CA ALA A 222 1.20 -5.74 12.78
C ALA A 222 2.12 -6.88 13.22
N VAL A 223 3.42 -6.70 13.01
CA VAL A 223 4.47 -7.66 13.37
C VAL A 223 5.39 -7.02 14.41
N THR A 224 5.64 -7.74 15.50
CA THR A 224 6.64 -7.35 16.49
C THR A 224 7.72 -8.40 16.60
N PHE A 225 8.91 -8.01 17.07
CA PHE A 225 10.08 -8.89 17.17
C PHE A 225 10.48 -9.17 18.62
N ASN A 226 11.17 -10.29 18.85
CA ASN A 226 11.64 -10.68 20.20
C ASN A 226 12.85 -9.85 20.64
N GLU A 227 13.71 -9.52 19.69
CA GLU A 227 14.93 -8.75 19.89
C GLU A 227 14.60 -7.25 19.94
N PRO A 228 15.28 -6.47 20.81
CA PRO A 228 15.15 -5.03 20.79
C PRO A 228 15.69 -4.46 19.48
N LEU A 229 15.01 -3.45 18.96
CA LEU A 229 15.44 -2.71 17.79
C LEU A 229 16.65 -1.86 18.13
N SER A 230 17.65 -1.88 17.25
CA SER A 230 18.84 -1.03 17.40
C SER A 230 18.46 0.42 17.10
N GLU A 231 18.89 1.35 17.97
CA GLU A 231 18.62 2.80 17.85
C GLU A 231 19.35 3.43 16.65
N ASP A 232 20.40 2.78 16.15
CA ASP A 232 21.26 3.27 15.05
C ASP A 232 20.93 2.63 13.69
N THR A 233 19.89 1.78 13.62
CA THR A 233 19.58 1.09 12.37
C THR A 233 18.83 2.02 11.43
N ASP A 234 19.40 2.23 10.25
CA ASP A 234 18.67 2.80 9.12
C ASP A 234 17.72 1.72 8.58
N TYR A 235 16.46 1.70 9.06
CA TYR A 235 15.44 0.70 8.68
C TYR A 235 15.01 0.76 7.21
N ASN A 236 15.59 1.70 6.45
CA ASN A 236 15.45 1.83 5.01
C ASN A 236 16.34 0.81 4.27
N GLU A 237 17.33 0.22 4.95
CA GLU A 237 18.26 -0.74 4.40
C GLU A 237 17.82 -2.16 4.77
N THR A 238 17.78 -3.05 3.78
CA THR A 238 17.36 -4.47 3.89
C THR A 238 18.03 -5.25 5.02
N GLY A 239 19.18 -4.81 5.53
CA GLY A 239 19.88 -5.46 6.65
C GLY A 239 19.33 -5.12 8.04
N ALA A 240 18.42 -4.17 8.16
CA ALA A 240 17.92 -3.68 9.43
C ALA A 240 17.10 -4.70 10.24
N THR A 241 16.51 -5.65 9.53
CA THR A 241 15.66 -6.69 10.11
C THR A 241 16.29 -8.08 10.04
N ASP A 242 17.53 -8.16 9.55
CA ASP A 242 18.27 -9.41 9.45
C ASP A 242 18.51 -10.00 10.85
N GLY A 243 18.07 -11.26 11.02
CA GLY A 243 18.21 -12.00 12.26
C GLY A 243 17.21 -11.63 13.36
N LEU A 244 16.27 -10.71 13.10
CA LEU A 244 15.11 -10.52 13.98
C LEU A 244 14.17 -11.73 13.88
N THR A 245 13.61 -12.13 15.01
CA THR A 245 12.63 -13.22 15.09
C THR A 245 11.28 -12.69 15.54
N VAL A 246 10.24 -13.09 14.83
CA VAL A 246 8.87 -12.68 15.05
C VAL A 246 8.43 -13.10 16.44
N LYS A 247 7.91 -12.14 17.20
CA LYS A 247 7.27 -12.36 18.48
C LYS A 247 5.76 -12.55 18.33
N SER A 248 5.14 -11.76 17.46
CA SER A 248 3.71 -11.82 17.18
C SER A 248 3.40 -11.30 15.78
N VAL A 249 2.42 -11.92 15.14
CA VAL A 249 1.73 -11.39 13.95
C VAL A 249 0.26 -11.21 14.33
N THR A 250 -0.29 -10.01 14.11
CA THR A 250 -1.70 -9.71 14.41
C THR A 250 -2.32 -9.02 13.20
N TYR A 251 -3.54 -9.42 12.83
CA TYR A 251 -4.31 -8.66 11.85
C TYR A 251 -4.51 -7.23 12.33
N SER A 252 -4.18 -6.25 11.47
CA SER A 252 -4.33 -4.82 11.76
C SER A 252 -5.60 -4.30 11.11
N GLN A 253 -5.65 -4.37 9.77
CA GLN A 253 -6.68 -3.80 8.92
C GLN A 253 -6.58 -4.39 7.51
N LEU A 254 -7.48 -4.01 6.61
CA LEU A 254 -7.32 -4.23 5.17
C LEU A 254 -6.14 -3.41 4.63
N SER A 255 -5.32 -4.06 3.82
CA SER A 255 -4.19 -3.44 3.13
C SER A 255 -4.67 -2.52 2.00
N TYR A 256 -3.80 -1.57 1.58
CA TYR A 256 -4.00 -0.84 0.33
C TYR A 256 -4.19 -1.77 -0.88
N ASN A 257 -3.60 -2.96 -0.83
CA ASN A 257 -3.77 -4.01 -1.85
C ASN A 257 -5.23 -4.47 -1.98
N ALA A 258 -6.11 -4.21 -1.00
CA ALA A 258 -7.55 -4.42 -1.16
C ALA A 258 -8.12 -3.63 -2.36
N PHE A 259 -7.51 -2.53 -2.79
CA PHE A 259 -7.91 -1.81 -4.00
C PHE A 259 -7.39 -2.45 -5.30
N ASN A 260 -6.49 -3.41 -5.23
CA ASN A 260 -5.92 -4.03 -6.41
C ASN A 260 -6.91 -5.04 -7.03
N THR A 261 -7.30 -4.79 -8.27
CA THR A 261 -8.18 -5.65 -9.06
C THR A 261 -7.42 -6.53 -10.06
N ASP A 262 -6.10 -6.33 -10.17
CA ASP A 262 -5.27 -6.99 -11.18
C ASP A 262 -4.97 -8.47 -10.83
N ASP A 263 -5.23 -8.89 -9.59
CA ASP A 263 -5.14 -10.30 -9.14
C ASP A 263 -6.14 -11.27 -9.82
N LEU A 264 -6.90 -10.79 -10.81
CA LEU A 264 -8.03 -11.51 -11.42
C LEU A 264 -7.85 -11.86 -12.90
N PHE A 265 -6.66 -11.59 -13.47
CA PHE A 265 -6.37 -11.87 -14.88
C PHE A 265 -5.12 -12.71 -15.14
N GLU A 266 -4.53 -13.35 -14.13
CA GLU A 266 -3.52 -14.42 -14.32
C GLU A 266 -4.11 -15.82 -14.07
#